data_AF-A0A6P7ZA39-F1
#
_entry.id   AF-A0A6P7ZA39-F1
#
_cell.length_a   1.000
_cell.length_b   1.000
_cell.length_c   1.000
_cell.angle_alpha   90.00
_cell.angle_beta   90.00
_cell.angle_gamma   90.00
#
_symmetry.space_group_name_H-M   'P 1'
#
loop_
_entity.id
_entity.type
_entity.pdbx_description
1 polymer ?
#
loop_
_entity_poly.entity_id
_entity_poly.type
_entity_poly.pdbx_seq_one_letter_code
_entity_poly.pdbx_strand_id
1 'polypeptide(L)'
;MEEETDTEEEKLLKRQRRERKELQAKIQGMKNAVPKNDKKRRKQLTEDVARLEAEMDERHQQEVEHLRLEISKQVEVESLANGIGKLECEDGEKTAQHSRPTKAQKRRDKKAALEKEREERIAEAEIENLSGVRHLENQKLGHVLAGRGLQIKQIPSDGHCMYRAVEDQLKERGSMLTLAQLRSQTAQYMQGHVDDFLPFLITPSTGDVYTPEEFEKYCDDIVNTPAWGGQLEVYATCLWTRRAL
;
A
#
# COMPACT_ATOMS: atom_id res chain seq x y z
N MET A 1 -23.83 23.54 -0.85
CA MET A 1 -23.21 23.19 -2.14
C MET A 1 -21.98 24.08 -2.23
N GLU A 2 -20.89 23.61 -1.64
CA GLU A 2 -19.59 24.26 -1.80
C GLU A 2 -19.03 23.69 -3.09
N GLU A 3 -18.92 24.52 -4.13
CA GLU A 3 -18.18 24.16 -5.34
C GLU A 3 -16.71 24.04 -4.95
N GLU A 4 -16.21 22.81 -4.84
CA GLU A 4 -14.78 22.53 -4.74
C GLU A 4 -14.12 23.08 -6.01
N THR A 5 -13.52 24.26 -5.90
CA THR A 5 -12.66 24.80 -6.95
C THR A 5 -11.37 23.99 -6.96
N ASP A 6 -11.35 22.91 -7.73
CA ASP A 6 -10.15 22.10 -7.97
C ASP A 6 -8.98 23.04 -8.34
N THR A 7 -7.84 22.84 -7.68
CA THR A 7 -6.60 23.54 -8.04
C THR A 7 -6.15 23.17 -9.45
N GLU A 8 -5.39 24.04 -10.13
CA GLU A 8 -4.91 23.77 -11.49
C GLU A 8 -4.03 22.50 -11.56
N GLU A 9 -3.33 22.17 -10.47
CA GLU A 9 -2.59 20.92 -10.32
C GLU A 9 -3.51 19.69 -10.27
N GLU A 10 -4.61 19.76 -9.51
CA GLU A 10 -5.58 18.67 -9.44
C GLU A 10 -6.31 18.44 -10.77
N LYS A 11 -6.63 19.50 -11.50
CA LYS A 11 -7.20 19.40 -12.87
C LYS A 11 -6.21 18.73 -13.82
N LEU A 12 -4.93 19.09 -13.75
CA LEU A 12 -3.88 18.45 -14.55
C LEU A 12 -3.79 16.96 -14.24
N LEU A 13 -3.73 16.58 -12.96
CA LEU A 13 -3.65 15.18 -12.55
C LEU A 13 -4.89 14.38 -12.97
N LYS A 14 -6.10 14.96 -12.89
CA LYS A 14 -7.34 14.33 -13.38
C LYS A 14 -7.26 14.08 -14.90
N ARG A 15 -6.74 15.04 -15.67
CA ARG A 15 -6.53 14.90 -17.12
C ARG A 15 -5.51 13.79 -17.43
N GLN A 16 -4.35 13.81 -16.78
CA GLN A 16 -3.30 12.80 -16.98
C GLN A 16 -3.79 11.38 -16.64
N ARG A 17 -4.59 11.23 -15.57
CA ARG A 17 -5.23 9.95 -15.23
C ARG A 17 -6.18 9.47 -16.32
N ARG A 18 -6.95 10.36 -16.96
CA ARG A 18 -7.83 10.01 -18.08
C ARG A 18 -7.03 9.58 -19.30
N GLU A 19 -5.99 10.33 -19.65
CA GLU A 19 -5.11 10.03 -20.79
C GLU A 19 -4.38 8.68 -20.62
N ARG A 20 -3.91 8.36 -19.40
CA ARG A 20 -3.33 7.05 -19.09
C ARG A 20 -4.32 5.90 -19.30
N LYS A 21 -5.59 6.08 -18.90
CA LYS A 21 -6.65 5.07 -19.11
C LYS A 21 -6.94 4.87 -20.60
N GLU A 22 -7.02 5.97 -21.36
CA GLU A 22 -7.22 5.92 -22.81
C GLU A 22 -6.04 5.24 -23.52
N LEU A 23 -4.80 5.50 -23.10
CA LEU A 23 -3.62 4.86 -23.64
C LEU A 23 -3.62 3.36 -23.37
N GLN A 24 -3.96 2.93 -22.16
CA GLN A 24 -4.07 1.50 -21.83
C GLN A 24 -5.15 0.79 -22.66
N ALA A 25 -6.31 1.43 -22.87
CA ALA A 25 -7.35 0.89 -23.74
C ALA A 25 -6.84 0.73 -25.19
N LYS A 26 -6.09 1.71 -25.69
CA LYS A 26 -5.45 1.65 -27.02
C LYS A 26 -4.41 0.54 -27.12
N ILE A 27 -3.54 0.38 -26.12
CA ILE A 27 -2.54 -0.70 -26.04
C ILE A 27 -3.23 -2.06 -26.06
N GLN A 28 -4.34 -2.21 -25.33
CA GLN A 28 -5.09 -3.46 -25.31
C GLN A 28 -5.71 -3.76 -26.68
N GLY A 29 -6.24 -2.75 -27.38
CA GLY A 29 -6.69 -2.88 -28.76
C GLY A 29 -5.58 -3.34 -29.71
N MET A 30 -4.38 -2.75 -29.58
CA MET A 30 -3.21 -3.12 -30.38
C MET A 30 -2.73 -4.55 -30.08
N LYS A 31 -2.77 -4.99 -28.81
CA LYS A 31 -2.46 -6.37 -28.40
C LYS A 31 -3.46 -7.38 -28.99
N ASN A 32 -4.75 -7.04 -29.03
CA ASN A 32 -5.78 -7.90 -29.61
C ASN A 32 -5.69 -8.00 -31.15
N ALA A 33 -5.22 -6.94 -31.81
CA ALA A 33 -5.07 -6.90 -33.27
C ALA A 33 -3.88 -7.72 -33.80
N VAL A 34 -2.95 -8.14 -32.94
CA VAL A 34 -1.76 -8.92 -33.31
C VAL A 34 -1.91 -10.36 -32.82
N PRO A 35 -2.02 -11.36 -33.72
CA PRO A 35 -2.10 -12.77 -33.34
C PRO A 35 -0.88 -13.25 -32.54
N LYS A 36 -1.11 -14.14 -31.58
CA LYS A 36 -0.05 -14.66 -30.68
C LYS A 36 1.11 -15.35 -31.41
N ASN A 37 0.87 -15.89 -32.60
CA ASN A 37 1.84 -16.66 -33.37
C ASN A 37 2.76 -15.80 -34.26
N ASP A 38 2.45 -14.51 -34.47
CA ASP A 38 3.26 -13.64 -35.33
C ASP A 38 4.37 -12.93 -34.54
N LYS A 39 5.52 -13.60 -34.43
CA LYS A 39 6.67 -13.15 -33.64
C LYS A 39 7.22 -11.78 -34.09
N LYS A 40 7.17 -11.47 -35.40
CA LYS A 40 7.68 -10.22 -35.95
C LYS A 40 6.76 -9.05 -35.58
N ARG A 41 5.45 -9.21 -35.80
CA ARG A 41 4.47 -8.17 -35.45
C ARG A 41 4.34 -7.99 -33.94
N ARG A 42 4.54 -9.04 -33.13
CA ARG A 42 4.59 -8.91 -31.67
C ARG A 42 5.80 -8.12 -31.18
N LYS A 43 6.97 -8.30 -31.80
CA LYS A 43 8.16 -7.48 -31.48
C LYS A 43 7.91 -6.01 -31.80
N GLN A 44 7.38 -5.72 -32.99
CA GLN A 44 7.01 -4.36 -33.38
C GLN A 44 5.96 -3.75 -32.44
N LEU A 45 4.95 -4.54 -32.06
CA LEU A 45 3.92 -4.11 -31.09
C LEU A 45 4.55 -3.73 -29.75
N THR A 46 5.48 -4.53 -29.22
CA THR A 46 6.16 -4.20 -27.96
C THR A 46 6.95 -2.90 -28.06
N GLU A 47 7.67 -2.69 -29.16
CA GLU A 47 8.41 -1.45 -29.41
C GLU A 47 7.47 -0.23 -29.56
N ASP A 48 6.34 -0.41 -30.27
CA ASP A 48 5.34 0.64 -30.45
C ASP A 48 4.64 1.01 -29.13
N VAL A 49 4.35 0.03 -28.27
CA VAL A 49 3.78 0.25 -26.93
C VAL A 49 4.77 1.02 -26.07
N ALA A 50 6.03 0.59 -26.01
CA ALA A 50 7.08 1.26 -25.24
C ALA A 50 7.29 2.71 -25.70
N ARG A 51 7.25 2.97 -27.02
CA ARG A 51 7.34 4.32 -27.57
C ARG A 51 6.16 5.19 -27.14
N LEU A 52 4.93 4.67 -27.23
CA LEU A 52 3.72 5.41 -26.89
C LEU A 52 3.63 5.74 -25.39
N GLU A 53 4.09 4.82 -24.53
CA GLU A 53 4.16 5.05 -23.08
C GLU A 53 5.22 6.11 -22.75
N ALA A 54 6.41 6.01 -23.34
CA ALA A 54 7.49 6.99 -23.13
C ALA A 54 7.10 8.40 -23.59
N GLU A 55 6.45 8.54 -24.75
CA GLU A 55 5.99 9.84 -25.27
C GLU A 55 4.93 10.49 -24.37
N MET A 56 4.01 9.69 -23.81
CA MET A 56 3.01 10.19 -22.87
C MET A 56 3.66 10.61 -21.54
N ASP A 57 4.56 9.79 -21.00
CA ASP A 57 5.25 10.10 -19.74
C ASP A 57 6.11 11.37 -19.87
N GLU A 58 6.84 11.52 -20.98
CA GLU A 58 7.63 12.72 -21.27
C GLU A 58 6.74 13.96 -21.34
N ARG A 59 5.61 13.88 -22.05
CA ARG A 59 4.62 14.97 -22.11
C ARG A 59 4.06 15.32 -20.74
N HIS A 60 3.63 14.34 -19.95
CA HIS A 60 3.08 14.58 -18.61
C HIS A 60 4.11 15.20 -17.68
N GLN A 61 5.37 14.79 -17.79
CA GLN A 61 6.47 15.38 -17.04
C GLN A 61 6.71 16.84 -17.45
N GLN A 62 6.73 17.14 -18.75
CA GLN A 62 6.87 18.51 -19.25
C GLN A 62 5.70 19.41 -18.81
N GLU A 63 4.47 18.90 -18.80
CA GLU A 63 3.29 19.64 -18.33
C GLU A 63 3.37 19.99 -16.83
N VAL A 64 3.85 19.05 -16.01
CA VAL A 64 4.05 19.29 -14.57
C VAL A 64 5.17 20.31 -14.34
N GLU A 65 6.29 20.19 -15.04
CA GLU A 65 7.39 21.15 -14.94
C GLU A 65 6.97 22.54 -15.43
N HIS A 66 6.15 22.63 -16.48
CA HIS A 66 5.59 23.88 -16.95
C HIS A 66 4.68 24.53 -15.89
N LEU A 67 3.74 23.78 -15.30
CA LEU A 67 2.89 24.30 -14.24
C LEU A 67 3.71 24.73 -13.02
N ARG A 68 4.74 23.99 -12.63
CA ARG A 68 5.66 24.37 -11.55
C ARG A 68 6.35 25.71 -11.84
N LEU A 69 6.83 25.91 -13.06
CA LEU A 69 7.46 27.15 -13.48
C LEU A 69 6.44 28.31 -13.52
N GLU A 70 5.21 28.07 -13.95
CA GLU A 70 4.14 29.07 -13.93
C GLU A 70 3.74 29.48 -12.52
N ILE A 71 3.57 28.52 -11.60
CA ILE A 71 3.32 28.78 -10.18
C ILE A 71 4.49 29.58 -9.58
N SER A 72 5.74 29.20 -9.87
CA SER A 72 6.91 29.93 -9.39
C SER A 72 6.95 31.39 -9.89
N LYS A 73 6.56 31.64 -11.15
CA LYS A 73 6.48 33.00 -11.71
C LYS A 73 5.32 33.80 -11.11
N GLN A 74 4.17 33.17 -10.86
CA GLN A 74 3.05 33.83 -10.20
C GLN A 74 3.41 34.27 -8.78
N VAL A 75 4.13 33.44 -8.02
CA VAL A 75 4.65 33.79 -6.69
C VAL A 75 5.67 34.94 -6.75
N GLU A 76 6.55 34.99 -7.76
CA GLU A 76 7.47 36.13 -7.96
C GLU A 76 6.73 37.44 -8.31
N VAL A 77 5.68 37.38 -9.13
CA VAL A 77 4.90 38.56 -9.54
C VAL A 77 4.01 39.08 -8.40
N GLU A 78 3.42 38.21 -7.58
CA GLU A 78 2.67 38.61 -6.37
C GLU A 78 3.58 39.20 -5.29
N SER A 79 4.83 38.73 -5.19
CA SER A 79 5.85 39.30 -4.31
C SER A 79 6.26 40.73 -4.71
N LEU A 80 6.34 41.03 -6.01
CA LEU A 80 6.59 42.39 -6.50
C LEU A 80 5.36 43.32 -6.36
N ALA A 81 4.13 42.80 -6.41
CA ALA A 81 2.92 43.60 -6.29
C ALA A 81 2.63 44.08 -4.86
N ASN A 82 3.10 43.36 -3.83
CA ASN A 82 2.96 43.75 -2.42
C ASN A 82 4.11 44.61 -1.89
N GLY A 83 5.07 44.99 -2.74
CA GLY A 83 6.28 45.72 -2.37
C GLY A 83 6.24 47.24 -2.58
N ILE A 84 5.19 47.93 -2.12
CA ILE A 84 5.26 49.38 -1.83
C ILE A 84 4.96 49.56 -0.35
N GLY A 85 6.02 49.64 0.45
CA GLY A 85 5.88 49.91 1.88
C GLY A 85 7.10 49.53 2.68
N LYS A 86 8.04 50.48 2.76
CA LYS A 86 9.03 50.65 3.83
C LYS A 86 10.39 49.97 3.61
N LEU A 87 11.28 50.78 3.04
CA LEU A 87 12.71 50.74 3.28
C LEU A 87 12.99 50.92 4.79
N GLU A 88 13.74 49.99 5.37
CA GLU A 88 14.79 50.28 6.34
C GLU A 88 15.77 49.09 6.35
N CYS A 89 17.04 49.41 6.18
CA CYS A 89 18.15 48.48 6.06
C CYS A 89 18.53 47.93 7.43
N GLU A 90 18.80 46.63 7.53
CA GLU A 90 19.83 46.14 8.45
C GLU A 90 20.45 44.84 7.91
N ASP A 91 21.76 44.93 7.75
CA ASP A 91 22.69 43.95 7.22
C ASP A 91 22.81 42.78 8.21
N GLY A 92 22.72 41.54 7.71
CA GLY A 92 22.62 40.37 8.55
C GLY A 92 22.69 39.06 7.78
N GLU A 93 23.87 38.78 7.22
CA GLU A 93 24.27 37.46 6.71
C GLU A 93 23.88 36.34 7.72
N LYS A 94 22.86 35.56 7.37
CA LYS A 94 22.66 34.22 7.93
C LYS A 94 22.78 33.21 6.81
N THR A 95 23.99 32.70 6.68
CA THR A 95 24.32 31.48 5.93
C THR A 95 23.46 30.33 6.44
N ALA A 96 22.52 29.87 5.61
CA ALA A 96 21.78 28.64 5.83
C ALA A 96 22.75 27.45 5.71
N GLN A 97 23.25 26.97 6.85
CA GLN A 97 24.00 25.72 6.91
C GLN A 97 23.06 24.56 6.56
N HIS A 98 23.18 24.04 5.34
CA HIS A 98 22.69 22.71 5.00
C HIS A 98 23.45 21.67 5.85
N SER A 99 22.86 21.26 6.97
CA SER A 99 23.38 20.15 7.77
C SER A 99 23.34 18.87 6.92
N ARG A 100 24.51 18.29 6.64
CA ARG A 100 24.59 17.05 5.86
C ARG A 100 23.82 15.94 6.58
N PRO A 101 22.91 15.21 5.89
CA PRO A 101 22.11 14.17 6.52
C PRO A 101 23.02 13.09 7.10
N THR A 102 22.74 12.72 8.35
CA THR A 102 23.54 11.73 9.08
C THR A 102 23.46 10.35 8.42
N LYS A 103 24.46 9.50 8.68
CA LYS A 103 24.51 8.12 8.16
C LYS A 103 23.27 7.30 8.58
N ALA A 104 22.68 7.61 9.73
CA ALA A 104 21.42 7.01 10.20
C ALA A 104 20.22 7.51 9.40
N GLN A 105 20.14 8.81 9.10
CA GLN A 105 19.10 9.40 8.24
C GLN A 105 19.12 8.74 6.86
N LYS A 106 20.30 8.67 6.21
CA LYS A 106 20.45 8.00 4.90
C LYS A 106 20.01 6.54 4.88
N ARG A 107 20.19 5.78 5.97
CA ARG A 107 19.71 4.38 6.07
C ARG A 107 18.19 4.31 6.18
N ARG A 108 17.56 5.22 6.92
CA ARG A 108 16.09 5.32 7.04
C ARG A 108 15.47 5.76 5.71
N ASP A 109 16.03 6.79 5.09
CA ASP A 109 15.56 7.31 3.81
C ASP A 109 15.68 6.26 2.70
N LYS A 110 16.78 5.48 2.68
CA LYS A 110 16.93 4.36 1.75
C LYS A 110 15.91 3.24 2.00
N LYS A 111 15.58 2.93 3.26
CA LYS A 111 14.56 1.93 3.59
C LYS A 111 13.17 2.41 3.16
N ALA A 112 12.83 3.66 3.47
CA ALA A 112 11.56 4.27 3.08
C ALA A 112 11.40 4.37 1.56
N ALA A 113 12.46 4.71 0.83
CA ALA A 113 12.45 4.73 -0.63
C ALA A 113 12.20 3.34 -1.24
N LEU A 114 12.84 2.29 -0.72
CA LEU A 114 12.61 0.91 -1.16
C LEU A 114 11.20 0.42 -0.85
N GLU A 115 10.64 0.81 0.29
CA GLU A 115 9.27 0.47 0.69
C GLU A 115 8.26 1.17 -0.24
N LYS A 116 8.47 2.46 -0.53
CA LYS A 116 7.65 3.21 -1.48
C LYS A 116 7.72 2.64 -2.89
N GLU A 117 8.91 2.30 -3.40
CA GLU A 117 9.08 1.66 -4.72
C GLU A 117 8.34 0.31 -4.77
N ARG A 118 8.37 -0.45 -3.66
CA ARG A 118 7.64 -1.71 -3.55
C ARG A 118 6.12 -1.48 -3.57
N GLU A 119 5.62 -0.48 -2.87
CA GLU A 119 4.21 -0.11 -2.86
C GLU A 119 3.73 0.36 -4.24
N GLU A 120 4.52 1.17 -4.94
CA GLU A 120 4.23 1.63 -6.29
C GLU A 120 4.14 0.45 -7.27
N ARG A 121 5.10 -0.49 -7.21
CA ARG A 121 5.07 -1.72 -8.03
C ARG A 121 3.85 -2.59 -7.74
N ILE A 122 3.41 -2.65 -6.48
CA ILE A 122 2.20 -3.39 -6.10
C ILE A 122 0.97 -2.68 -6.68
N ALA A 123 0.88 -1.36 -6.58
CA ALA A 123 -0.22 -0.58 -7.12
C ALA A 123 -0.32 -0.70 -8.67
N GLU A 124 0.82 -0.66 -9.37
CA GLU A 124 0.88 -0.89 -10.81
C GLU A 124 0.40 -2.30 -11.17
N ALA A 125 0.86 -3.32 -10.45
CA ALA A 125 0.41 -4.70 -10.66
C ALA A 125 -1.09 -4.87 -10.34
N GLU A 126 -1.64 -4.12 -9.38
CA GLU A 126 -3.08 -4.09 -9.10
C GLU A 126 -3.88 -3.45 -10.25
N ILE A 127 -3.35 -2.39 -10.87
CA ILE A 127 -3.93 -1.76 -12.06
C ILE A 127 -3.92 -2.73 -13.23
N GLU A 128 -2.81 -3.43 -13.49
CA GLU A 128 -2.75 -4.45 -14.55
C GLU A 128 -3.72 -5.61 -14.28
N ASN A 129 -3.90 -5.97 -13.00
CA ASN A 129 -4.82 -7.02 -12.58
C ASN A 129 -6.30 -6.62 -12.59
N LEU A 130 -6.66 -5.37 -12.92
CA LEU A 130 -8.07 -4.94 -13.03
C LEU A 130 -8.89 -5.77 -14.03
N SER A 131 -8.26 -6.39 -15.02
CA SER A 131 -8.91 -7.34 -15.94
C SER A 131 -8.56 -8.81 -15.67
N GLY A 132 -7.77 -9.05 -14.63
CA GLY A 132 -7.30 -10.36 -14.22
C GLY A 132 -8.38 -11.19 -13.53
N VAL A 133 -8.15 -12.50 -13.49
CA VAL A 133 -9.05 -13.48 -12.84
C VAL A 133 -9.31 -13.11 -11.37
N ARG A 134 -8.29 -12.61 -10.66
CA ARG A 134 -8.39 -12.15 -9.26
C ARG A 134 -9.35 -10.97 -9.10
N HIS A 135 -9.37 -10.01 -10.02
CA HIS A 135 -10.30 -8.89 -9.95
C HIS A 135 -11.74 -9.33 -10.18
N LEU A 136 -11.97 -10.22 -11.16
CA LEU A 136 -13.29 -10.81 -11.39
C LEU A 136 -13.78 -11.62 -10.18
N GLU A 137 -12.90 -12.39 -9.53
CA GLU A 137 -13.21 -13.10 -8.29
C GLU A 137 -13.56 -12.14 -7.15
N ASN A 138 -12.74 -11.11 -6.92
CA ASN A 138 -13.02 -10.08 -5.90
C ASN A 138 -14.32 -9.34 -6.17
N GLN A 139 -14.65 -9.05 -7.44
CA GLN A 139 -15.91 -8.42 -7.80
C GLN A 139 -17.10 -9.33 -7.49
N LYS A 140 -17.01 -10.63 -7.82
CA LYS A 140 -18.04 -11.61 -7.49
C LYS A 140 -18.21 -11.76 -5.98
N LEU A 141 -17.11 -11.86 -5.24
CA LEU A 141 -17.13 -11.93 -3.78
C LEU A 141 -17.76 -10.65 -3.18
N GLY A 142 -17.39 -9.48 -3.70
CA GLY A 142 -17.98 -8.20 -3.33
C GLY A 142 -19.50 -8.17 -3.53
N HIS A 143 -20.01 -8.70 -4.64
CA HIS A 143 -21.46 -8.80 -4.86
C HIS A 143 -22.16 -9.71 -3.84
N VAL A 144 -21.56 -10.87 -3.52
CA VAL A 144 -22.11 -11.80 -2.52
C VAL A 144 -22.14 -11.15 -1.12
N LEU A 145 -21.09 -10.42 -0.76
CA LEU A 145 -21.00 -9.71 0.53
C LEU A 145 -21.98 -8.53 0.59
N ALA A 146 -22.12 -7.75 -0.49
CA ALA A 146 -23.06 -6.64 -0.55
C ALA A 146 -24.51 -7.10 -0.35
N GLY A 147 -24.88 -8.28 -0.88
CA GLY A 147 -26.18 -8.90 -0.61
C GLY A 147 -26.44 -9.23 0.86
N ARG A 148 -25.40 -9.26 1.70
CA ARG A 148 -25.47 -9.45 3.15
C ARG A 148 -25.23 -8.15 3.93
N GLY A 149 -25.09 -7.01 3.26
CA GLY A 149 -24.71 -5.74 3.89
C GLY A 149 -23.26 -5.70 4.39
N LEU A 150 -22.37 -6.52 3.80
CA LEU A 150 -20.96 -6.61 4.17
C LEU A 150 -20.08 -6.08 3.04
N GLN A 151 -18.85 -5.70 3.38
CA GLN A 151 -17.83 -5.27 2.43
C GLN A 151 -16.45 -5.78 2.85
N ILE A 152 -15.55 -5.93 1.87
CA ILE A 152 -14.14 -6.25 2.14
C ILE A 152 -13.42 -4.96 2.48
N LYS A 153 -12.73 -4.95 3.63
CA LYS A 153 -11.76 -3.92 3.98
C LYS A 153 -10.36 -4.45 3.73
N GLN A 154 -9.56 -3.70 2.99
CA GLN A 154 -8.20 -4.12 2.70
C GLN A 154 -7.29 -3.93 3.92
N ILE A 155 -6.63 -5.02 4.30
CA ILE A 155 -5.61 -5.06 5.35
C ILE A 155 -4.25 -5.27 4.67
N PRO A 156 -3.17 -4.60 5.14
CA PRO A 156 -1.84 -4.79 4.57
C PRO A 156 -1.42 -6.26 4.55
N SER A 157 -0.84 -6.71 3.42
CA SER A 157 -0.41 -8.09 3.20
C SER A 157 0.97 -8.35 3.84
N ASP A 158 1.05 -8.28 5.16
CA ASP A 158 2.23 -8.61 5.95
C ASP A 158 1.95 -9.77 6.92
N GLY A 159 2.96 -10.17 7.70
CA GLY A 159 2.80 -11.26 8.67
C GLY A 159 1.91 -10.93 9.87
N HIS A 160 1.39 -9.71 9.97
CA HIS A 160 0.44 -9.30 11.00
C HIS A 160 -1.00 -9.22 10.49
N CYS A 161 -1.25 -9.53 9.21
CA CYS A 161 -2.54 -9.32 8.55
C CYS A 161 -3.74 -9.93 9.30
N MET A 162 -3.62 -11.16 9.81
CA MET A 162 -4.69 -11.82 10.58
C MET A 162 -5.05 -11.02 11.83
N TYR A 163 -4.05 -10.69 12.66
CA TYR A 163 -4.28 -9.93 13.88
C TYR A 163 -4.75 -8.51 13.60
N ARG A 164 -4.29 -7.87 12.51
CA ARG A 164 -4.79 -6.55 12.08
C ARG A 164 -6.25 -6.60 11.65
N ALA A 165 -6.67 -7.66 10.95
CA ALA A 165 -8.07 -7.86 10.60
C ALA A 165 -8.95 -8.01 11.86
N VAL A 166 -8.48 -8.78 12.84
CA VAL A 166 -9.18 -8.93 14.13
C VAL A 166 -9.20 -7.61 14.92
N GLU A 167 -8.07 -6.92 15.00
CA GLU A 167 -7.94 -5.61 15.64
C GLU A 167 -8.96 -4.62 15.07
N ASP A 168 -9.09 -4.58 13.75
CA ASP A 168 -10.04 -3.73 13.05
C ASP A 168 -11.50 -4.04 13.42
N GLN A 169 -11.88 -5.32 13.38
CA GLN A 169 -13.24 -5.77 13.76
C GLN A 169 -13.55 -5.53 15.24
N LEU A 170 -12.54 -5.62 16.10
CA LEU A 170 -12.68 -5.32 17.52
C LEU A 170 -12.87 -3.82 17.77
N LYS A 171 -12.17 -2.97 17.02
CA LYS A 171 -12.34 -1.50 17.07
C LYS A 171 -13.75 -1.08 16.67
N GLU A 172 -14.30 -1.65 15.60
CA GLU A 172 -15.70 -1.40 15.19
C GLU A 172 -16.71 -1.78 16.28
N ARG A 173 -16.37 -2.74 17.14
CA ARG A 173 -17.17 -3.20 18.28
C ARG A 173 -16.77 -2.55 19.61
N GLY A 174 -16.04 -1.43 19.58
CA GLY A 174 -15.67 -0.62 20.75
C GLY A 174 -14.54 -1.16 21.63
N SER A 175 -13.77 -2.14 21.15
CA SER A 175 -12.57 -2.63 21.85
C SER A 175 -11.32 -1.93 21.33
N MET A 176 -10.46 -1.46 22.23
CA MET A 176 -9.20 -0.76 21.89
C MET A 176 -7.97 -1.66 22.01
N LEU A 177 -8.15 -2.97 21.82
CA LEU A 177 -7.02 -3.90 21.82
C LEU A 177 -6.08 -3.57 20.67
N THR A 178 -4.79 -3.54 20.99
CA THR A 178 -3.71 -3.34 20.02
C THR A 178 -3.22 -4.67 19.46
N LEU A 179 -2.57 -4.63 18.29
CA LEU A 179 -1.87 -5.75 17.68
C LEU A 179 -0.98 -6.51 18.68
N ALA A 180 -0.19 -5.78 19.47
CA ALA A 180 0.72 -6.37 20.45
C ALA A 180 -0.05 -7.07 21.58
N GLN A 181 -1.13 -6.48 22.06
CA GLN A 181 -1.99 -7.09 23.08
C GLN A 181 -2.71 -8.33 22.54
N LEU A 182 -3.17 -8.30 21.29
CA LEU A 182 -3.81 -9.46 20.65
C LEU A 182 -2.85 -10.64 20.57
N ARG A 183 -1.61 -10.41 20.10
CA ARG A 183 -0.58 -11.45 20.04
C ARG A 183 -0.24 -11.99 21.43
N SER A 184 -0.01 -11.11 22.40
CA SER A 184 0.33 -11.49 23.77
C SER A 184 -0.78 -12.30 24.44
N GLN A 185 -2.04 -11.86 24.36
CA GLN A 185 -3.16 -12.59 24.97
C GLN A 185 -3.45 -13.92 24.27
N THR A 186 -3.24 -13.99 22.96
CA THR A 186 -3.37 -15.24 22.21
C THR A 186 -2.34 -16.27 22.65
N ALA A 187 -1.06 -15.89 22.70
CA ALA A 187 0.01 -16.77 23.18
C ALA A 187 -0.22 -17.19 24.65
N GLN A 188 -0.57 -16.23 25.52
CA GLN A 188 -0.85 -16.51 26.93
C GLN A 188 -2.02 -17.49 27.10
N TYR A 189 -3.08 -17.34 26.31
CA TYR A 189 -4.21 -18.27 26.37
C TYR A 189 -3.80 -19.67 25.93
N MET A 190 -3.03 -19.79 24.84
CA MET A 190 -2.54 -21.07 24.33
C MET A 190 -1.63 -21.75 25.35
N GLN A 191 -0.72 -21.01 26.00
CA GLN A 191 0.13 -21.51 27.08
C GLN A 191 -0.66 -21.98 28.30
N GLY A 192 -1.78 -21.33 28.62
CA GLY A 192 -2.67 -21.75 29.71
C GLY A 192 -3.50 -22.99 29.42
N HIS A 193 -3.57 -23.42 28.15
CA HIS A 193 -4.45 -24.50 27.68
C HIS A 193 -3.69 -25.43 26.72
N VAL A 194 -2.46 -25.82 27.08
CA VAL A 194 -1.55 -26.58 26.20
C VAL A 194 -2.23 -27.80 25.58
N ASP A 195 -2.98 -28.57 26.36
CA ASP A 195 -3.64 -29.80 25.92
C ASP A 195 -4.67 -29.57 24.79
N ASP A 196 -5.23 -28.35 24.68
CA ASP A 196 -6.20 -27.98 23.63
C ASP A 196 -5.53 -27.62 22.31
N PHE A 197 -4.24 -27.25 22.31
CA PHE A 197 -3.53 -26.73 21.15
C PHE A 197 -2.38 -27.62 20.67
N LEU A 198 -1.63 -28.20 21.62
CA LEU A 198 -0.44 -29.00 21.34
C LEU A 198 -0.70 -30.14 20.34
N PRO A 199 -1.81 -30.92 20.42
CA PRO A 199 -2.07 -32.02 19.49
C PRO A 199 -2.18 -31.61 18.01
N PHE A 200 -2.37 -30.32 17.72
CA PHE A 200 -2.53 -29.78 16.37
C PHE A 200 -1.25 -29.16 15.81
N LEU A 201 -0.17 -29.10 16.60
CA LEU A 201 1.11 -28.56 16.20
C LEU A 201 2.08 -29.70 15.89
N ILE A 202 2.47 -29.82 14.63
CA ILE A 202 3.27 -30.93 14.11
C ILE A 202 4.56 -30.39 13.50
N THR A 203 5.68 -31.00 13.88
CA THR A 203 7.00 -30.70 13.32
C THR A 203 7.09 -31.22 11.89
N PRO A 204 7.18 -30.35 10.85
CA PRO A 204 7.04 -30.80 9.46
C PRO A 204 8.10 -31.81 9.01
N SER A 205 9.28 -31.79 9.63
CA SER A 205 10.39 -32.70 9.30
C SER A 205 10.23 -34.10 9.85
N THR A 206 9.59 -34.25 11.02
CA THR A 206 9.46 -35.55 11.70
C THR A 206 8.04 -36.11 11.62
N GLY A 207 7.03 -35.23 11.49
CA GLY A 207 5.63 -35.61 11.58
C GLY A 207 5.14 -35.82 13.02
N ASP A 208 6.00 -35.56 14.01
CA ASP A 208 5.67 -35.68 15.42
C ASP A 208 4.97 -34.42 15.94
N VAL A 209 4.16 -34.59 16.98
CA VAL A 209 3.60 -33.47 17.73
C VAL A 209 4.74 -32.68 18.38
N TYR A 210 4.59 -31.35 18.44
CA TYR A 210 5.56 -30.48 19.09
C TYR A 210 5.90 -30.96 20.50
N THR A 211 7.17 -30.84 20.88
CA THR A 211 7.57 -30.97 22.29
C THR A 211 7.09 -29.74 23.09
N PRO A 212 7.04 -29.82 24.43
CA PRO A 212 6.73 -28.65 25.27
C PRO A 212 7.65 -27.44 24.98
N GLU A 213 8.93 -27.68 24.70
CA GLU A 213 9.89 -26.63 24.37
C GLU A 213 9.61 -26.01 22.99
N GLU A 214 9.22 -26.82 22.00
CA GLU A 214 8.81 -26.32 20.67
C GLU A 214 7.52 -25.52 20.74
N PHE A 215 6.58 -25.94 21.60
CA PHE A 215 5.34 -25.22 21.86
C PHE A 215 5.58 -23.88 22.54
N GLU A 216 6.45 -23.83 23.55
CA GLU A 216 6.85 -22.59 24.21
C GLU A 216 7.48 -21.61 23.20
N LYS A 217 8.42 -22.11 22.39
CA LYS A 217 9.03 -21.32 21.31
C LYS A 217 7.98 -20.81 20.31
N TYR A 218 7.01 -21.63 19.94
CA TYR A 218 5.93 -21.23 19.04
C TYR A 218 5.07 -20.10 19.64
N CYS A 219 4.74 -20.19 20.93
CA CYS A 219 4.04 -19.11 21.64
C CYS A 219 4.89 -17.83 21.71
N ASP A 220 6.20 -17.94 21.94
CA ASP A 220 7.12 -16.80 21.89
C ASP A 220 7.19 -16.17 20.50
N ASP A 221 7.20 -16.98 19.44
CA ASP A 221 7.21 -16.52 18.05
C ASP A 221 5.91 -15.75 17.72
N ILE A 222 4.75 -16.18 18.26
CA ILE A 222 3.49 -15.44 18.15
C ILE A 222 3.63 -14.02 18.72
N VAL A 223 4.30 -13.85 19.85
CA VAL A 223 4.43 -12.53 20.50
C VAL A 223 5.48 -11.66 19.82
N ASN A 224 6.64 -12.22 19.52
CA ASN A 224 7.85 -11.46 19.25
C ASN A 224 8.18 -11.29 17.76
N THR A 225 7.46 -11.97 16.87
CA THR A 225 7.76 -11.99 15.43
C THR A 225 6.54 -11.66 14.58
N PRO A 226 6.71 -11.32 13.29
CA PRO A 226 5.61 -11.26 12.32
C PRO A 226 5.21 -12.65 11.82
N ALA A 227 5.26 -13.69 12.66
CA ALA A 227 4.76 -15.01 12.30
C ALA A 227 3.28 -14.91 11.88
N TRP A 228 2.96 -15.57 10.78
CA TRP A 228 1.60 -15.61 10.24
C TRP A 228 0.72 -16.37 11.22
N GLY A 229 -0.40 -15.77 11.61
CA GLY A 229 -1.41 -16.49 12.39
C GLY A 229 -2.27 -17.37 11.48
N GLY A 230 -2.75 -18.48 12.04
CA GLY A 230 -3.62 -19.43 11.37
C GLY A 230 -4.84 -19.77 12.24
N GLN A 231 -5.36 -20.98 12.03
CA GLN A 231 -6.60 -21.41 12.66
C GLN A 231 -6.50 -21.50 14.19
N LEU A 232 -5.38 -21.95 14.73
CA LEU A 232 -5.20 -22.12 16.18
C LEU A 232 -5.23 -20.77 16.90
N GLU A 233 -4.57 -19.77 16.33
CA GLU A 233 -4.54 -18.41 16.87
C GLU A 233 -5.90 -17.72 16.75
N VAL A 234 -6.62 -17.91 15.63
CA VAL A 234 -8.02 -17.44 15.51
C VAL A 234 -8.89 -18.09 16.58
N TYR A 235 -8.79 -19.41 16.73
CA TYR A 235 -9.57 -20.16 17.72
C TYR A 235 -9.28 -19.69 19.14
N ALA A 236 -8.01 -19.61 19.53
CA ALA A 236 -7.59 -19.04 20.81
C ALA A 236 -8.16 -17.62 21.01
N THR A 237 -8.04 -16.76 19.98
CA THR A 237 -8.57 -15.39 20.03
C THR A 237 -10.06 -15.34 20.29
N CYS A 238 -10.85 -16.17 19.60
CA CYS A 238 -12.29 -16.29 19.84
C CYS A 238 -12.61 -16.70 21.29
N LEU A 239 -11.87 -17.68 21.82
CA LEU A 239 -12.12 -18.21 23.16
C LEU A 239 -11.87 -17.16 24.25
N TRP A 240 -10.70 -16.53 24.25
CA TRP A 240 -10.35 -15.58 25.31
C TRP A 240 -11.10 -14.25 25.18
N THR A 241 -11.42 -13.81 23.97
CA THR A 241 -12.31 -12.64 23.77
C THR A 241 -13.77 -12.95 24.08
N ARG A 242 -14.15 -14.23 24.19
CA ARG A 242 -15.52 -14.73 24.31
C ARG A 242 -16.43 -14.17 23.21
N ARG A 243 -15.89 -14.05 22.00
CA ARG A 243 -16.59 -13.51 20.82
C ARG A 243 -16.46 -14.47 19.65
N ALA A 244 -17.53 -14.59 18.87
CA ALA A 244 -17.43 -15.07 17.52
C ALA A 244 -16.82 -13.95 16.67
N LEU A 245 -15.58 -14.17 16.23
CA LEU A 245 -14.88 -13.36 15.24
C LEU A 245 -15.28 -13.80 13.84
#